data_AF-A0A0X8D9P3-F1
#
_entry.id   AF-A0A0X8D9P3-F1
#
_cell.length_a   1.000
_cell.length_b   1.000
_cell.length_c   1.000
_cell.angle_alpha   90.00
_cell.angle_beta   90.00
_cell.angle_gamma   90.00
#
_symmetry.space_group_name_H-M   'P 1'
#
loop_
_entity.id
_entity.type
_entity.pdbx_description
1 polymer ?
#
loop_
_entity_poly.entity_id
_entity_poly.type
_entity_poly.pdbx_seq_one_letter_code
_entity_poly.pdbx_strand_id
1 'polypeptide(L)'
;MRPSWRGFPGNWRPISPRSPRRKAKRLRTRRRHTWRRFPPLYLMDTTGLAYRSKDRLLRFRRGKEVRRVRGHARLLALMRWDRERRLLWPWGGVVGEGYAPDPRLGGEVLKRFPPSRGWLLADAGFDGKEVWGVLGEAGVRPVIRLRGGGEAREEARVRAREGWDPEVYRFRGVVEGVFGGMKTRLGGGYLWERKPWTAMARALLELIAYGLRVLLSLLPPPPGYKAIY
;
A
#
# COMPACT_ATOMS: atom_id res chain seq x y z
N MET A 1 -24.69 51.16 -70.43
CA MET A 1 -23.97 51.91 -69.37
C MET A 1 -23.34 50.91 -68.40
N ARG A 2 -22.02 50.98 -68.17
CA ARG A 2 -21.32 50.29 -67.05
C ARG A 2 -21.52 51.10 -65.75
N PRO A 3 -21.24 50.53 -64.55
CA PRO A 3 -19.86 50.43 -64.05
C PRO A 3 -19.57 49.05 -63.44
N SER A 4 -18.67 48.26 -64.02
CA SER A 4 -17.31 48.03 -63.50
C SER A 4 -16.98 48.58 -62.11
N TRP A 5 -16.69 47.66 -61.17
CA TRP A 5 -15.63 47.87 -60.19
C TRP A 5 -14.62 46.72 -60.26
N ARG A 6 -13.38 47.13 -60.47
CA ARG A 6 -12.15 46.32 -60.57
C ARG A 6 -11.63 46.00 -59.16
N GLY A 7 -10.88 44.92 -59.03
CA GLY A 7 -9.85 44.83 -57.98
C GLY A 7 -9.55 43.43 -57.43
N PHE A 8 -8.80 42.63 -58.19
CA PHE A 8 -7.59 41.85 -57.80
C PHE A 8 -7.57 40.98 -56.50
N PRO A 9 -6.66 40.01 -56.36
CA PRO A 9 -6.98 38.59 -56.33
C PRO A 9 -6.53 37.90 -55.03
N GLY A 10 -7.03 36.71 -54.75
CA GLY A 10 -6.49 35.97 -53.60
C GLY A 10 -7.11 34.60 -53.43
N ASN A 11 -6.37 33.59 -53.87
CA ASN A 11 -6.56 32.17 -53.60
C ASN A 11 -7.13 31.87 -52.20
N TRP A 12 -8.43 31.61 -52.11
CA TRP A 12 -9.01 30.88 -50.99
C TRP A 12 -8.88 29.38 -51.25
N ARG A 13 -7.75 28.80 -50.81
CA ARG A 13 -7.67 27.35 -50.65
C ARG A 13 -8.32 26.98 -49.31
N PRO A 14 -9.25 26.02 -49.25
CA PRO A 14 -9.72 25.50 -47.97
C PRO A 14 -8.54 24.86 -47.23
N ILE A 15 -8.34 25.30 -45.99
CA ILE A 15 -7.31 24.74 -45.09
C ILE A 15 -7.68 23.28 -44.84
N SER A 16 -6.94 22.34 -45.46
CA SER A 16 -7.08 20.92 -45.15
C SER A 16 -6.76 20.72 -43.67
N PRO A 17 -7.56 19.97 -42.90
CA PRO A 17 -7.21 19.65 -41.52
C PRO A 17 -5.95 18.79 -41.53
N ARG A 18 -4.81 19.37 -41.13
CA ARG A 18 -3.57 18.62 -40.89
C ARG A 18 -3.86 17.53 -39.88
N SER A 19 -3.83 16.28 -40.34
CA SER A 19 -4.12 15.10 -39.54
C SER A 19 -3.39 15.11 -38.17
N PRO A 20 -4.08 14.89 -37.04
CA PRO A 20 -3.45 14.83 -35.71
C PRO A 20 -2.59 13.57 -35.50
N ARG A 21 -2.51 12.66 -36.49
CA ARG A 21 -1.99 11.30 -36.31
C ARG A 21 -0.47 11.19 -36.29
N ARG A 22 0.29 12.20 -36.75
CA ARG A 22 1.78 12.14 -36.76
C ARG A 22 2.45 12.71 -35.50
N LYS A 23 1.81 13.60 -34.72
CA LYS A 23 2.36 14.06 -33.42
C LYS A 23 2.11 13.07 -32.28
N ALA A 24 1.02 12.29 -32.35
CA ALA A 24 0.69 11.28 -31.34
C ALA A 24 1.70 10.10 -31.30
N LYS A 25 2.40 9.81 -32.41
CA LYS A 25 3.38 8.71 -32.47
C LYS A 25 4.77 9.11 -31.92
N ARG A 26 5.15 10.39 -31.99
CA ARG A 26 6.42 10.91 -31.42
C ARG A 26 6.36 11.24 -29.92
N LEU A 27 5.16 11.45 -29.37
CA LEU A 27 4.96 11.61 -27.92
C LEU A 27 4.71 10.28 -27.19
N ARG A 28 4.28 9.23 -27.91
CA ARG A 28 4.11 7.87 -27.34
C ARG A 28 5.41 7.09 -27.16
N THR A 29 6.50 7.47 -27.83
CA THR A 29 7.78 6.77 -27.78
C THR A 29 8.77 7.31 -26.74
N ARG A 30 8.45 8.41 -26.03
CA ARG A 30 9.26 8.92 -24.90
C ARG A 30 8.75 8.53 -23.50
N ARG A 31 7.61 7.83 -23.39
CA ARG A 31 7.05 7.35 -22.10
C ARG A 31 7.28 5.84 -21.85
N ARG A 32 8.31 5.24 -22.46
CA ARG A 32 8.61 3.81 -22.27
C ARG A 32 9.82 3.49 -21.39
N HIS A 33 10.50 4.48 -20.81
CA HIS A 33 11.69 4.20 -20.00
C HIS A 33 11.84 5.12 -18.78
N THR A 34 11.19 4.77 -17.66
CA THR A 34 11.60 5.17 -16.28
C THR A 34 11.13 4.16 -15.21
N TRP A 35 10.25 3.20 -15.54
CA TRP A 35 9.68 2.24 -14.58
C TRP A 35 10.67 1.20 -13.99
N ARG A 36 11.89 1.12 -14.53
CA ARG A 36 12.92 0.11 -14.19
C ARG A 36 13.80 0.46 -12.99
N ARG A 37 13.56 1.58 -12.28
CA ARG A 37 14.47 2.08 -11.22
C ARG A 37 13.79 2.42 -9.89
N PHE A 38 12.67 1.78 -9.56
CA PHE A 38 12.15 1.95 -8.20
C PHE A 38 12.94 1.05 -7.24
N PRO A 39 13.47 1.60 -6.13
CA PRO A 39 14.09 0.80 -5.10
C PRO A 39 13.04 -0.12 -4.43
N PRO A 40 13.45 -1.08 -3.57
CA PRO A 40 12.51 -1.98 -2.90
C PRO A 40 11.39 -1.20 -2.21
N LEU A 41 10.15 -1.67 -2.35
CA LEU A 41 9.00 -1.08 -1.67
C LEU A 41 8.66 -1.90 -0.45
N TYR A 42 8.52 -1.23 0.68
CA TYR A 42 7.96 -1.77 1.90
C TYR A 42 6.55 -1.22 2.05
N LEU A 43 5.58 -2.10 2.26
CA LEU A 43 4.17 -1.75 2.42
C LEU A 43 3.77 -2.13 3.85
N MET A 44 3.35 -1.13 4.62
CA MET A 44 2.95 -1.32 6.01
C MET A 44 1.47 -1.01 6.17
N ASP A 45 0.73 -1.98 6.68
CA ASP A 45 -0.70 -1.85 6.92
C ASP A 45 -1.16 -2.80 8.03
N THR A 46 -2.31 -2.51 8.64
CA THR A 46 -2.90 -3.35 9.69
C THR A 46 -4.23 -3.94 9.28
N THR A 47 -4.57 -5.07 9.90
CA THR A 47 -5.86 -5.71 9.73
C THR A 47 -6.36 -6.30 11.04
N GLY A 48 -7.66 -6.13 11.30
CA GLY A 48 -8.35 -6.80 12.38
C GLY A 48 -8.82 -8.20 11.96
N LEU A 49 -8.47 -9.21 12.74
CA LEU A 49 -9.00 -10.57 12.64
C LEU A 49 -9.85 -10.85 13.87
N ALA A 50 -11.16 -10.99 13.68
CA ALA A 50 -12.09 -11.26 14.76
C ALA A 50 -11.88 -12.68 15.30
N TYR A 51 -12.06 -12.91 16.60
CA TYR A 51 -11.96 -14.23 17.20
C TYR A 51 -13.13 -14.51 18.15
N ARG A 52 -13.23 -15.76 18.62
CA ARG A 52 -14.34 -16.24 19.45
C ARG A 52 -14.21 -15.79 20.91
N SER A 53 -14.29 -14.48 21.17
CA SER A 53 -14.33 -13.92 22.53
C SER A 53 -15.74 -13.54 22.96
N LYS A 54 -15.94 -13.34 24.27
CA LYS A 54 -17.04 -12.50 24.77
C LYS A 54 -16.86 -11.09 24.20
N ASP A 55 -17.95 -10.42 23.83
CA ASP A 55 -17.89 -9.08 23.26
C ASP A 55 -17.17 -8.11 24.21
N ARG A 56 -16.21 -7.34 23.69
CA ARG A 56 -15.62 -6.19 24.38
C ARG A 56 -16.61 -5.03 24.33
N LEU A 57 -16.76 -4.37 25.47
CA LEU A 57 -17.57 -3.17 25.62
C LEU A 57 -16.69 -1.95 25.30
N LEU A 58 -16.97 -1.25 24.20
CA LEU A 58 -16.34 0.02 23.90
C LEU A 58 -17.24 1.18 24.29
N ARG A 59 -16.68 2.16 25.00
CA ARG A 59 -17.33 3.47 25.18
C ARG A 59 -17.12 4.28 23.90
N PHE A 60 -18.16 4.36 23.09
CA PHE A 60 -18.07 4.92 21.74
C PHE A 60 -18.04 6.46 21.76
N ARG A 61 -18.55 7.11 22.82
CA ARG A 61 -18.37 8.54 23.15
C ARG A 61 -18.43 8.76 24.67
N ARG A 62 -17.94 9.91 25.16
CA ARG A 62 -18.11 10.33 26.57
C ARG A 62 -19.62 10.38 26.86
N GLY A 63 -20.13 9.43 27.65
CA GLY A 63 -21.51 9.41 28.14
C GLY A 63 -22.59 8.78 27.24
N LYS A 64 -22.29 8.23 26.05
CA LYS A 64 -23.32 7.53 25.24
C LYS A 64 -22.80 6.25 24.59
N GLU A 65 -23.57 5.20 24.87
CA GLU A 65 -23.58 3.85 24.31
C GLU A 65 -22.30 3.03 24.40
N VAL A 66 -22.48 1.86 25.02
CA VAL A 66 -21.49 0.81 25.08
C VAL A 66 -21.70 -0.10 23.88
N ARG A 67 -20.84 0.03 22.86
CA ARG A 67 -20.89 -0.88 21.70
C ARG A 67 -20.25 -2.20 22.11
N ARG A 68 -21.02 -3.29 22.04
CA ARG A 68 -20.48 -4.65 22.07
C ARG A 68 -19.80 -4.94 20.75
N VAL A 69 -18.51 -5.25 20.80
CA VAL A 69 -17.68 -5.57 19.65
C VAL A 69 -16.92 -6.83 19.98
N ARG A 70 -16.95 -7.80 19.06
CA ARG A 70 -16.17 -9.03 19.21
C ARG A 70 -14.69 -8.70 19.39
N GLY A 71 -14.00 -9.47 20.21
CA GLY A 71 -12.55 -9.36 20.31
C GLY A 71 -11.92 -9.64 18.96
N HIS A 72 -10.91 -8.86 18.63
CA HIS A 72 -10.10 -9.04 17.43
C HIS A 72 -8.62 -8.91 17.75
N ALA A 73 -7.80 -9.66 17.02
CA ALA A 73 -6.36 -9.48 17.00
C ALA A 73 -6.04 -8.45 15.91
N ARG A 74 -5.16 -7.49 16.20
CA ARG A 74 -4.70 -6.50 15.23
C ARG A 74 -3.35 -6.95 14.70
N LEU A 75 -3.35 -7.53 13.50
CA LEU A 75 -2.15 -7.93 12.80
C LEU A 75 -1.63 -6.75 11.99
N LEU A 76 -0.36 -6.41 12.16
CA LEU A 76 0.37 -5.55 11.26
C LEU A 76 1.29 -6.42 10.40
N ALA A 77 1.27 -6.18 9.09
CA ALA A 77 2.23 -6.77 8.16
C ALA A 77 3.10 -5.68 7.54
N LEU A 78 4.41 -5.90 7.60
CA LEU A 78 5.40 -5.17 6.82
C LEU A 78 5.77 -6.05 5.63
N MET A 79 5.17 -5.78 4.48
CA MET A 79 5.39 -6.54 3.25
C MET A 79 6.52 -5.91 2.46
N ARG A 80 7.35 -6.73 1.81
CA ARG A 80 8.34 -6.27 0.83
C ARG A 80 7.90 -6.69 -0.56
N TRP A 81 7.84 -5.71 -1.47
CA TRP A 81 7.64 -5.93 -2.88
C TRP A 81 8.99 -5.81 -3.60
N ASP A 82 9.46 -6.94 -4.11
CA ASP A 82 10.57 -7.01 -5.05
C ASP A 82 10.02 -7.07 -6.46
N ARG A 83 10.15 -5.97 -7.20
CA ARG A 83 9.57 -5.85 -8.54
C ARG A 83 10.35 -6.65 -9.58
N GLU A 84 11.66 -6.82 -9.41
CA GLU A 84 12.48 -7.60 -10.34
C GLU A 84 12.05 -9.06 -10.31
N ARG A 85 11.80 -9.58 -9.10
CA ARG A 85 11.31 -10.94 -8.88
C ARG A 85 9.80 -11.07 -8.95
N ARG A 86 9.08 -9.95 -9.11
CA ARG A 86 7.60 -9.84 -9.04
C ARG A 86 7.04 -10.54 -7.79
N LEU A 87 7.73 -10.39 -6.67
CA LEU A 87 7.49 -11.19 -5.48
C LEU A 87 7.08 -10.27 -4.32
N LEU A 88 5.95 -10.61 -3.70
CA LEU A 88 5.42 -9.94 -2.53
C LEU A 88 5.49 -10.88 -1.33
N TRP A 89 6.36 -10.58 -0.37
CA TRP A 89 6.58 -11.45 0.77
C TRP A 89 6.57 -10.68 2.10
N PRO A 90 6.23 -11.32 3.23
CA PRO A 90 6.33 -10.71 4.54
C PRO A 90 7.80 -10.43 4.89
N TRP A 91 8.15 -9.18 5.12
CA TRP A 91 9.45 -8.79 5.68
C TRP A 91 9.43 -8.85 7.21
N GLY A 92 8.30 -8.47 7.80
CA GLY A 92 8.07 -8.51 9.24
C GLY A 92 6.60 -8.49 9.57
N GLY A 93 6.27 -8.85 10.80
CA GLY A 93 4.92 -8.78 11.31
C GLY A 93 4.91 -8.67 12.82
N VAL A 94 3.94 -7.91 13.32
CA VAL A 94 3.66 -7.81 14.75
C VAL A 94 2.16 -7.91 14.95
N VAL A 95 1.76 -8.38 16.12
CA VAL A 95 0.36 -8.52 16.47
C VAL A 95 0.11 -7.85 17.80
N GLY A 96 -0.97 -7.08 17.86
CA GLY A 96 -1.46 -6.46 19.07
C GLY A 96 -2.90 -6.89 19.37
N GLU A 97 -3.38 -6.46 20.52
CA GLU A 97 -4.81 -6.48 20.81
C GLU A 97 -5.59 -5.60 19.82
N GLY A 98 -6.90 -5.83 19.69
CA GLY A 98 -7.71 -5.20 18.65
C GLY A 98 -7.66 -3.67 18.54
N TYR A 99 -7.41 -2.97 19.64
CA TYR A 99 -7.32 -1.50 19.66
C TYR A 99 -5.89 -0.98 19.82
N ALA A 100 -4.89 -1.84 19.60
CA ALA A 100 -3.50 -1.38 19.55
C ALA A 100 -3.38 -0.24 18.51
N PRO A 101 -2.78 0.90 18.87
CA PRO A 101 -2.57 2.00 17.93
C PRO A 101 -1.63 1.59 16.81
N ASP A 102 -1.96 1.99 15.58
CA ASP A 102 -1.13 1.70 14.40
C ASP A 102 0.30 2.25 14.52
N PRO A 103 0.55 3.48 15.05
CA PRO A 103 1.91 3.97 15.24
C PRO A 103 2.74 3.09 16.19
N ARG A 104 2.11 2.54 17.24
CA ARG A 104 2.79 1.66 18.19
C ARG A 104 3.25 0.37 17.53
N LEU A 105 2.34 -0.28 16.79
CA LEU A 105 2.67 -1.50 16.04
C LEU A 105 3.68 -1.21 14.93
N GLY A 106 3.55 -0.07 14.25
CA GLY A 106 4.46 0.35 13.18
C GLY A 106 5.88 0.58 13.70
N GLY A 107 6.04 1.29 14.82
CA GLY A 107 7.33 1.47 15.46
C GLY A 107 7.95 0.13 15.91
N GLU A 108 7.14 -0.78 16.46
CA GLU A 108 7.60 -2.11 16.89
C GLU A 108 8.11 -2.95 15.71
N VAL A 109 7.35 -3.03 14.60
CA VAL A 109 7.78 -3.83 13.44
C VAL A 109 9.04 -3.25 12.80
N LEU A 110 9.17 -1.93 12.72
CA LEU A 110 10.31 -1.27 12.08
C LEU A 110 11.59 -1.44 12.93
N LYS A 111 11.46 -1.44 14.27
CA LYS A 111 12.61 -1.74 15.16
C LYS A 111 13.07 -3.18 15.04
N ARG A 112 12.14 -4.14 14.94
CA ARG A 112 12.48 -5.57 14.85
C ARG A 112 12.95 -6.00 13.47
N PHE A 113 12.38 -5.40 12.43
CA PHE A 113 12.63 -5.75 11.04
C PHE A 113 13.00 -4.49 10.23
N PRO A 114 14.12 -3.82 10.58
CA PRO A 114 14.49 -2.55 9.96
C PRO A 114 14.71 -2.73 8.45
N PRO A 115 13.98 -1.97 7.61
CA PRO A 115 14.26 -1.92 6.19
C PRO A 115 15.65 -1.33 5.94
N SER A 116 16.45 -1.94 5.05
CA SER A 116 17.81 -1.47 4.78
C SER A 116 17.89 -0.30 3.79
N ARG A 117 17.01 -0.29 2.78
CA ARG A 117 16.95 0.74 1.74
C ARG A 117 15.62 0.70 1.00
N GLY A 118 15.26 1.78 0.33
CA GLY A 118 14.04 1.84 -0.49
C GLY A 118 12.95 2.69 0.13
N TRP A 119 11.69 2.44 -0.23
CA TRP A 119 10.59 3.31 0.15
C TRP A 119 9.61 2.58 1.05
N LEU A 120 9.14 3.24 2.11
CA LEU A 120 8.14 2.70 3.03
C LEU A 120 6.80 3.40 2.80
N LEU A 121 5.79 2.65 2.40
CA LEU A 121 4.44 3.16 2.15
C LEU A 121 3.54 2.76 3.31
N ALA A 122 2.83 3.73 3.88
CA ALA A 122 1.86 3.50 4.94
C ALA A 122 0.71 4.52 4.87
N ASP A 123 -0.42 4.17 5.47
CA ASP A 123 -1.58 5.06 5.54
C ASP A 123 -1.41 6.17 6.61
N ALA A 124 -2.44 7.02 6.76
CA ALA A 124 -2.41 8.10 7.74
C ALA A 124 -2.56 7.66 9.20
N GLY A 125 -2.94 6.41 9.45
CA GLY A 125 -2.93 5.81 10.78
C GLY A 125 -1.52 5.71 11.37
N PHE A 126 -0.50 5.63 10.51
CA PHE A 126 0.92 5.54 10.89
C PHE A 126 1.64 6.89 11.01
N ASP A 127 0.97 8.03 10.79
CA ASP A 127 1.54 9.36 11.02
C ASP A 127 1.60 9.65 12.54
N GLY A 128 2.56 9.01 13.21
CA GLY A 128 2.78 9.12 14.66
C GLY A 128 4.26 9.06 15.03
N LYS A 129 4.59 9.62 16.21
CA LYS A 129 5.98 9.82 16.66
C LYS A 129 6.78 8.51 16.75
N GLU A 130 6.12 7.41 17.10
CA GLU A 130 6.72 6.07 17.21
C GLU A 130 7.24 5.56 15.88
N VAL A 131 6.60 5.92 14.76
CA VAL A 131 7.00 5.54 13.40
C VAL A 131 8.07 6.50 12.90
N TRP A 132 7.85 7.81 13.02
CA TRP A 132 8.82 8.82 12.57
C TRP A 132 10.16 8.75 13.30
N GLY A 133 10.16 8.46 14.61
CA GLY A 133 11.37 8.31 15.39
C GLY A 133 12.27 7.18 14.87
N VAL A 134 11.67 6.05 14.47
CA VAL A 134 12.43 4.92 13.90
C VAL A 134 12.89 5.20 12.47
N LEU A 135 12.08 5.93 11.70
CA LEU A 135 12.41 6.24 10.30
C LEU A 135 13.52 7.29 10.15
N GLY A 136 13.72 8.16 11.14
CA GLY A 136 14.84 9.08 11.16
C GLY A 136 16.20 8.36 11.12
N GLU A 137 16.27 7.15 11.66
CA GLU A 137 17.46 6.30 11.68
C GLU A 137 17.50 5.29 10.51
N ALA A 138 16.35 5.04 9.88
CA ALA A 138 16.23 4.03 8.83
C ALA A 138 16.69 4.55 7.47
N GLY A 139 17.42 3.74 6.70
CA GLY A 139 17.88 4.05 5.33
C GLY A 139 16.77 4.08 4.27
N VAL A 140 15.50 4.24 4.67
CA VAL A 140 14.34 4.24 3.77
C VAL A 140 13.67 5.60 3.67
N ARG A 141 13.14 5.89 2.48
CA ARG A 141 12.31 7.07 2.24
C ARG A 141 10.87 6.77 2.66
N PRO A 142 10.31 7.50 3.64
CA PRO A 142 8.93 7.32 4.02
C PRO A 142 7.97 8.02 3.05
N VAL A 143 6.94 7.30 2.64
CA VAL A 143 5.80 7.75 1.82
C VAL A 143 4.53 7.45 2.63
N ILE A 144 4.36 8.20 3.71
CA ILE A 144 3.26 8.05 4.66
C ILE A 144 2.28 9.20 4.44
N ARG A 145 0.99 8.89 4.32
CA ARG A 145 -0.02 9.95 4.20
C ARG A 145 -0.09 10.73 5.51
N LEU A 146 0.12 12.05 5.47
CA LEU A 146 0.04 12.87 6.68
C LEU A 146 -1.42 13.00 7.18
N ARG A 147 -1.59 12.92 8.50
CA ARG A 147 -2.85 13.13 9.20
C ARG A 147 -3.08 14.62 9.44
N GLY A 148 -4.27 15.08 9.06
CA GLY A 148 -4.64 16.50 9.10
C GLY A 148 -3.95 17.31 7.99
N GLY A 149 -4.69 18.19 7.32
CA GLY A 149 -4.19 19.00 6.21
C GLY A 149 -3.29 20.18 6.61
N GLY A 150 -2.75 20.18 7.83
CA GLY A 150 -1.92 21.27 8.35
C GLY A 150 -0.46 21.18 7.91
N GLU A 151 0.28 22.27 8.09
CA GLU A 151 1.71 22.30 7.79
C GLU A 151 2.50 21.28 8.62
N ALA A 152 3.32 20.49 7.94
CA ALA A 152 4.30 19.62 8.56
C ALA A 152 5.37 20.49 9.23
N ARG A 153 5.37 20.57 10.56
CA ARG A 153 6.39 21.32 11.33
C ARG A 153 7.58 20.47 11.75
N GLU A 154 7.38 19.15 11.87
CA GLU A 154 8.46 18.20 12.19
C GLU A 154 9.23 17.85 10.92
N GLU A 155 10.57 17.89 10.97
CA GLU A 155 11.45 17.65 9.81
C GLU A 155 11.11 16.36 9.05
N ALA A 156 10.81 15.28 9.77
CA ALA A 156 10.46 14.00 9.16
C ALA A 156 9.17 14.08 8.33
N ARG A 157 8.17 14.84 8.79
CA ARG A 157 6.91 15.08 8.06
C ARG A 157 7.14 16.00 6.86
N VAL A 158 8.05 16.98 6.95
CA VAL A 158 8.45 17.84 5.82
C VAL A 158 9.11 16.99 4.72
N ARG A 159 10.11 16.18 5.09
CA ARG A 159 10.80 15.27 4.15
C ARG A 159 9.84 14.27 3.50
N ALA A 160 8.85 13.79 4.25
CA ALA A 160 7.82 12.91 3.68
C ALA A 160 6.90 13.62 2.67
N ARG A 161 6.62 14.91 2.87
CA ARG A 161 5.82 15.73 1.96
C ARG A 161 6.59 16.03 0.67
N GLU A 162 7.85 16.45 0.77
CA GLU A 162 8.77 16.56 -0.39
C GLU A 162 8.99 15.19 -1.05
N GLY A 163 8.88 14.15 -0.22
CA GLY A 163 8.96 12.73 -0.51
C GLY A 163 7.87 12.18 -1.44
N TRP A 164 6.75 12.90 -1.54
CA TRP A 164 5.49 12.32 -1.93
C TRP A 164 5.39 12.01 -3.42
N ASP A 165 5.07 10.77 -3.74
CA ASP A 165 4.84 10.30 -5.10
C ASP A 165 3.49 9.56 -5.18
N PRO A 166 2.45 10.17 -5.81
CA PRO A 166 1.15 9.54 -5.99
C PRO A 166 1.19 8.27 -6.85
N GLU A 167 2.15 8.14 -7.76
CA GLU A 167 2.30 6.93 -8.57
C GLU A 167 2.80 5.76 -7.74
N VAL A 168 3.74 6.02 -6.84
CA VAL A 168 4.24 4.98 -5.95
C VAL A 168 3.24 4.67 -4.84
N TYR A 169 2.55 5.67 -4.29
CA TYR A 169 1.55 5.45 -3.25
C TYR A 169 0.39 4.52 -3.69
N ARG A 170 0.08 4.45 -4.99
CA ARG A 170 -0.89 3.49 -5.55
C ARG A 170 -0.56 2.03 -5.25
N PHE A 171 0.73 1.68 -5.09
CA PHE A 171 1.15 0.32 -4.74
C PHE A 171 0.76 -0.08 -3.32
N ARG A 172 0.32 0.85 -2.46
CA ARG A 172 -0.25 0.51 -1.15
C ARG A 172 -1.43 -0.44 -1.28
N GLY A 173 -2.27 -0.34 -2.32
CA GLY A 173 -3.42 -1.26 -2.51
C GLY A 173 -3.03 -2.74 -2.60
N VAL A 174 -1.76 -3.06 -2.87
CA VAL A 174 -1.27 -4.44 -2.93
C VAL A 174 -1.33 -5.12 -1.55
N VAL A 175 -1.01 -4.42 -0.46
CA VAL A 175 -1.06 -5.02 0.89
C VAL A 175 -2.51 -5.27 1.34
N GLU A 176 -3.45 -4.42 0.93
CA GLU A 176 -4.88 -4.66 1.15
C GLU A 176 -5.34 -5.96 0.49
N GLY A 177 -4.81 -6.28 -0.70
CA GLY A 177 -5.04 -7.56 -1.37
C GLY A 177 -4.54 -8.77 -0.58
N VAL A 178 -3.38 -8.66 0.08
CA VAL A 178 -2.85 -9.71 0.98
C VAL A 178 -3.80 -9.97 2.13
N PHE A 179 -4.25 -8.90 2.80
CA PHE A 179 -5.21 -9.03 3.90
C PHE A 179 -6.59 -9.50 3.43
N GLY A 180 -7.05 -9.05 2.27
CA GLY A 180 -8.27 -9.53 1.63
C GLY A 180 -8.22 -11.04 1.42
N GLY A 181 -7.17 -11.55 0.78
CA GLY A 181 -6.97 -12.98 0.57
C GLY A 181 -6.86 -13.77 1.88
N MET A 182 -6.18 -13.22 2.88
CA MET A 182 -6.10 -13.82 4.22
C MET A 182 -7.49 -13.93 4.85
N LYS A 183 -8.28 -12.85 4.85
CA LYS A 183 -9.64 -12.82 5.41
C LYS A 183 -10.59 -13.75 4.68
N THR A 184 -10.56 -13.79 3.35
CA THR A 184 -11.39 -14.69 2.55
C THR A 184 -11.15 -16.15 2.94
N ARG A 185 -9.90 -16.57 3.06
CA ARG A 185 -9.58 -17.95 3.50
C ARG A 185 -10.03 -18.24 4.93
N LEU A 186 -10.09 -17.23 5.79
CA LEU A 186 -10.58 -17.31 7.16
C LEU A 186 -12.10 -17.07 7.28
N GLY A 187 -12.87 -17.28 6.21
CA GLY A 187 -14.33 -17.10 6.25
C GLY A 187 -14.76 -15.69 6.64
N GLY A 188 -14.08 -14.66 6.11
CA GLY A 188 -14.34 -13.26 6.44
C GLY A 188 -13.43 -12.68 7.54
N GLY A 189 -12.29 -13.32 7.81
CA GLY A 189 -11.34 -12.87 8.84
C GLY A 189 -11.71 -13.31 10.25
N TYR A 190 -12.37 -14.47 10.37
CA TYR A 190 -12.78 -15.04 11.64
C TYR A 190 -11.83 -16.16 12.09
N LEU A 191 -11.37 -16.04 13.34
CA LEU A 191 -10.49 -16.96 14.03
C LEU A 191 -11.32 -17.77 15.04
N TRP A 192 -11.04 -19.07 15.13
CA TRP A 192 -11.78 -20.00 16.01
C TRP A 192 -11.31 -19.93 17.47
N GLU A 193 -10.16 -19.32 17.69
CA GLU A 193 -9.50 -19.16 18.97
C GLU A 193 -10.38 -18.37 19.96
N ARG A 194 -10.41 -18.80 21.22
CA ARG A 194 -11.20 -18.16 22.27
C ARG A 194 -10.42 -17.16 23.12
N LYS A 195 -9.13 -17.46 23.35
CA LYS A 195 -8.25 -16.63 24.18
C LYS A 195 -7.56 -15.58 23.31
N PRO A 196 -7.39 -14.33 23.80
CA PRO A 196 -6.73 -13.28 23.03
C PRO A 196 -5.33 -13.67 22.55
N TRP A 197 -4.50 -14.24 23.43
CA TRP A 197 -3.12 -14.61 23.07
C TRP A 197 -3.06 -15.70 21.99
N THR A 198 -3.96 -16.70 22.04
CA THR A 198 -4.03 -17.74 20.99
C THR A 198 -4.47 -17.14 19.66
N ALA A 199 -5.42 -16.20 19.66
CA ALA A 199 -5.86 -15.52 18.45
C ALA A 199 -4.75 -14.65 17.85
N MET A 200 -3.98 -13.96 18.69
CA MET A 200 -2.81 -13.20 18.26
C MET A 200 -1.73 -14.09 17.66
N ALA A 201 -1.40 -15.21 18.33
CA ALA A 201 -0.46 -16.20 17.80
C ALA A 201 -0.95 -16.76 16.46
N ARG A 202 -2.24 -17.09 16.36
CA ARG A 202 -2.85 -17.54 15.11
C ARG A 202 -2.72 -16.50 14.00
N ALA A 203 -3.04 -15.24 14.27
CA ALA A 203 -2.92 -14.16 13.29
C ALA A 203 -1.49 -14.05 12.73
N LEU A 204 -0.48 -14.18 13.60
CA LEU A 204 0.92 -14.19 13.17
C LEU A 204 1.26 -15.44 12.35
N LEU A 205 0.77 -16.61 12.75
CA LEU A 205 0.93 -17.86 11.98
C LEU A 205 0.33 -17.75 10.58
N GLU A 206 -0.76 -17.01 10.40
CA GLU A 206 -1.32 -16.81 9.05
C GLU A 206 -0.43 -15.95 8.15
N LEU A 207 0.29 -14.97 8.71
CA LEU A 207 1.30 -14.22 7.97
C LEU A 207 2.51 -15.09 7.63
N ILE A 208 2.98 -15.91 8.56
CA ILE A 208 4.08 -16.87 8.33
C ILE A 208 3.67 -17.87 7.25
N ALA A 209 2.46 -18.44 7.32
CA ALA A 209 1.94 -19.37 6.32
C ALA A 209 1.77 -18.73 4.95
N TYR A 210 1.48 -17.42 4.88
CA TYR A 210 1.53 -16.69 3.61
C TYR A 210 2.98 -16.62 3.08
N GLY A 211 3.94 -16.24 3.91
CA GLY A 211 5.37 -16.21 3.54
C GLY A 211 5.89 -17.57 3.05
N LEU A 212 5.56 -18.64 3.77
CA LEU A 212 5.92 -20.00 3.38
C LEU A 212 5.31 -20.39 2.03
N ARG A 213 4.04 -20.05 1.76
CA ARG A 213 3.43 -20.29 0.44
C ARG A 213 4.16 -19.57 -0.69
N VAL A 214 4.57 -18.33 -0.45
CA VAL A 214 5.36 -17.56 -1.42
C VAL A 214 6.72 -18.22 -1.66
N LEU A 215 7.42 -18.65 -0.61
CA LEU A 215 8.72 -19.32 -0.75
C LEU A 215 8.60 -20.67 -1.47
N LEU A 216 7.58 -21.47 -1.13
CA LEU A 216 7.32 -22.75 -1.78
C LEU A 216 6.99 -22.59 -3.27
N SER A 217 6.33 -21.49 -3.67
CA SER A 217 6.07 -21.20 -5.09
C SER A 217 7.33 -20.88 -5.91
N LEU A 218 8.45 -20.61 -5.25
CA LEU A 218 9.74 -20.40 -5.92
C LEU A 218 10.50 -21.71 -6.16
N LEU A 219 10.08 -22.80 -5.53
CA LEU A 219 10.70 -24.09 -5.76
C LEU A 219 10.32 -24.58 -7.17
N PRO A 220 11.28 -25.17 -7.91
CA PRO A 220 10.94 -25.80 -9.16
C PRO A 220 9.90 -26.90 -8.91
N PRO A 221 8.93 -27.08 -9.83
CA PRO A 221 8.00 -28.19 -9.70
C PRO A 221 8.78 -29.52 -9.66
N PRO A 222 8.30 -30.52 -8.91
CA PRO A 222 8.92 -31.84 -8.92
C PRO A 222 9.03 -32.39 -10.35
N PRO A 223 10.08 -33.17 -10.68
CA PRO A 223 10.16 -33.86 -11.96
C PRO A 223 8.86 -34.63 -12.25
N GLY A 224 8.24 -34.38 -13.40
CA GLY A 224 6.98 -35.03 -13.80
C GLY A 224 5.69 -34.32 -13.37
N TYR A 225 5.75 -33.19 -12.66
CA TYR A 225 4.55 -32.40 -12.33
C TYR A 225 3.97 -31.73 -13.58
N LYS A 226 2.74 -32.13 -13.96
CA LYS A 226 1.93 -31.44 -14.97
C LYS A 226 0.96 -30.51 -14.25
N ALA A 227 1.07 -29.20 -14.48
CA ALA A 227 0.09 -28.25 -13.99
C ALA A 227 -1.27 -28.57 -14.64
N ILE A 228 -2.25 -28.94 -13.83
CA ILE A 228 -3.65 -29.04 -14.27
C ILE A 228 -4.19 -27.61 -14.21
N TYR A 229 -4.38 -27.00 -15.39
CA TYR A 229 -5.04 -25.71 -15.55
C TYR A 229 -6.53 -25.91 -15.77
#